data_AF-A0A6B1GRN9-F1
#
_entry.id   AF-A0A6B1GRN9-F1
#
_cell.length_a   1.000
_cell.length_b   1.000
_cell.length_c   1.000
_cell.angle_alpha   90.00
_cell.angle_beta   90.00
_cell.angle_gamma   90.00
#
_symmetry.space_group_name_H-M   'P 1'
#
loop_
_entity.id
_entity.type
_entity.pdbx_description
1 polymer ?
#
loop_
_entity_poly.entity_id
_entity_poly.type
_entity_poly.pdbx_seq_one_letter_code
_entity_poly.pdbx_strand_id
1 'polypeptide(L)'
;MAESDRRARGSQRAIVERAIARGEYGLLTLRFRASVLDRYRERADARLIRTRTVGRIAIVRGWSIDAGITPGEEEIEVFASDFAERLPESERAHWLDHLASQPSSANFALMRLSGNACIDDGEPEAW
;
A
#
# COMPACT_ATOMS: atom_id res chain seq x y z
N MET A 1 -11.21 -23.18 -2.40
CA MET A 1 -10.48 -21.98 -1.89
C MET A 1 -9.24 -22.47 -1.18
N ALA A 2 -8.05 -22.10 -1.67
CA ALA A 2 -6.79 -22.57 -1.14
C ALA A 2 -6.58 -22.09 0.32
N GLU A 3 -5.86 -22.85 1.13
CA GLU A 3 -5.58 -22.53 2.55
C GLU A 3 -4.90 -21.16 2.74
N SER A 4 -4.03 -20.79 1.79
CA SER A 4 -3.37 -19.48 1.75
C SER A 4 -4.38 -18.32 1.65
N ASP A 5 -5.38 -18.43 0.79
CA ASP A 5 -6.41 -17.40 0.63
C ASP A 5 -7.26 -17.23 1.90
N ARG A 6 -7.54 -18.35 2.59
CA ARG A 6 -8.31 -18.32 3.84
C ARG A 6 -7.52 -17.61 4.93
N ARG A 7 -6.22 -17.88 5.03
CA ARG A 7 -5.32 -17.22 5.98
C ARG A 7 -5.20 -15.73 5.67
N ALA A 8 -5.02 -15.35 4.40
CA ALA A 8 -4.96 -13.96 3.97
C ALA A 8 -6.24 -13.20 4.34
N ARG A 9 -7.41 -13.75 4.01
CA ARG A 9 -8.71 -13.17 4.40
C ARG A 9 -8.88 -13.02 5.91
N GLY A 10 -8.47 -14.03 6.69
CA GLY A 10 -8.52 -13.99 8.15
C GLY A 10 -7.66 -12.87 8.73
N SER A 11 -6.41 -12.74 8.26
CA SER A 11 -5.51 -11.67 8.68
C SER A 11 -6.02 -10.28 8.27
N GLN A 12 -6.50 -10.13 7.03
CA GLN A 12 -7.06 -8.87 6.54
C GLN A 12 -8.27 -8.43 7.36
N ARG A 13 -9.17 -9.37 7.68
CA ARG A 13 -10.32 -9.11 8.55
C ARG A 13 -9.88 -8.60 9.91
N ALA A 14 -8.91 -9.26 10.56
CA ALA A 14 -8.41 -8.85 11.86
C ALA A 14 -7.74 -7.45 11.83
N ILE A 15 -7.03 -7.13 10.75
CA ILE A 15 -6.46 -5.78 10.52
C ILE A 15 -7.56 -4.73 10.46
N VAL A 16 -8.59 -4.97 9.64
CA VAL A 16 -9.71 -4.02 9.46
C VAL A 16 -10.50 -3.86 10.76
N GLU A 17 -10.79 -4.95 11.47
CA GLU A 17 -11.47 -4.90 12.77
C GLU A 17 -10.71 -4.04 13.77
N ARG A 18 -9.37 -4.18 13.84
CA ARG A 18 -8.53 -3.33 14.70
C ARG A 18 -8.50 -1.87 14.24
N ALA A 19 -8.33 -1.63 12.95
CA ALA A 19 -8.29 -0.28 12.39
C ALA A 19 -9.57 0.51 12.72
N ILE A 20 -10.74 -0.15 12.61
CA ILE A 20 -12.04 0.47 12.91
C ILE A 20 -12.27 0.60 14.42
N ALA A 21 -12.11 -0.49 15.18
CA ALA A 21 -12.48 -0.50 16.59
C ALA A 21 -11.53 0.34 17.47
N ARG A 22 -10.29 0.56 17.02
CA ARG A 22 -9.24 1.23 17.82
C ARG A 22 -8.64 2.46 17.13
N GLY A 23 -9.11 2.82 15.94
CA GLY A 23 -8.52 3.91 15.15
C GLY A 23 -7.11 3.61 14.63
N GLU A 24 -6.69 2.35 14.61
CA GLU A 24 -5.36 1.90 14.18
C GLU A 24 -5.24 1.87 12.64
N TYR A 25 -5.59 2.96 11.95
CA TYR A 25 -5.64 3.03 10.47
C TYR A 25 -4.27 2.81 9.81
N GLY A 26 -3.17 3.02 10.56
CA GLY A 26 -1.81 2.71 10.11
C GLY A 26 -1.58 1.24 9.75
N LEU A 27 -2.42 0.32 10.25
CA LEU A 27 -2.36 -1.11 9.94
C LEU A 27 -2.88 -1.46 8.53
N LEU A 28 -3.54 -0.51 7.85
CA LEU A 28 -3.98 -0.73 6.48
C LEU A 28 -2.77 -0.74 5.55
N THR A 29 -2.78 -1.64 4.57
CA THR A 29 -1.68 -1.76 3.60
C THR A 29 -1.91 -0.86 2.40
N LEU A 30 -0.82 -0.22 1.95
CA LEU A 30 -0.70 0.46 0.68
C LEU A 30 -0.01 -0.49 -0.30
N ARG A 31 -0.49 -0.52 -1.55
CA ARG A 31 0.06 -1.38 -2.61
C ARG A 31 0.85 -0.55 -3.61
N PHE A 32 2.03 -1.05 -3.97
CA PHE A 32 2.94 -0.41 -4.93
C PHE A 32 3.41 -1.44 -5.95
N ARG A 33 3.66 -1.01 -7.19
CA ARG A 33 4.33 -1.85 -8.19
C ARG A 33 5.73 -2.20 -7.71
N ALA A 34 6.14 -3.46 -7.88
CA ALA A 34 7.44 -3.96 -7.45
C ALA A 34 8.62 -3.23 -8.14
N SER A 35 8.39 -2.55 -9.27
CA SER A 35 9.37 -1.68 -9.94
C SER A 35 9.82 -0.48 -9.09
N VAL A 36 9.11 -0.13 -8.02
CA VAL A 36 9.59 0.88 -7.04
C VAL A 36 10.97 0.51 -6.47
N LEU A 37 11.27 -0.79 -6.43
CA LEU A 37 12.52 -1.35 -5.92
C LEU A 37 13.71 -1.15 -6.85
N ASP A 38 13.47 -0.89 -8.14
CA ASP A 38 14.50 -0.80 -9.18
C ASP A 38 15.53 0.29 -8.81
N ARG A 39 15.03 1.46 -8.38
CA ARG A 39 15.84 2.58 -7.88
C ARG A 39 16.82 2.20 -6.77
N TYR A 40 16.46 1.22 -5.95
CA TYR A 40 17.28 0.81 -4.81
C TYR A 40 18.22 -0.35 -5.13
N ARG A 41 18.01 -1.09 -6.22
CA ARG A 41 18.93 -2.18 -6.62
C ARG A 41 20.29 -1.66 -7.08
N GLU A 42 20.32 -0.46 -7.64
CA GLU A 42 21.52 0.17 -8.20
C GLU A 42 22.30 1.00 -7.16
N ARG A 43 21.73 1.17 -5.96
CA ARG A 43 22.30 1.99 -4.90
C ARG A 43 23.28 1.19 -4.06
N ALA A 44 24.52 1.68 -3.98
CA ALA A 44 25.57 1.05 -3.16
C ALA A 44 25.25 1.07 -1.65
N ASP A 45 24.43 2.01 -1.19
CA ASP A 45 24.00 2.15 0.20
C ASP A 45 22.69 1.41 0.51
N ALA A 46 22.09 0.72 -0.46
CA ALA A 46 20.83 0.02 -0.30
C ALA A 46 21.03 -1.49 -0.10
N ARG A 47 20.20 -2.07 0.76
CA ARG A 47 20.12 -3.51 1.01
C ARG A 47 18.68 -3.97 0.88
N LEU A 48 18.45 -4.84 -0.11
CA LEU A 48 17.16 -5.48 -0.35
C LEU A 48 17.29 -6.96 0.02
N ILE A 49 16.50 -7.42 0.98
CA ILE A 49 16.44 -8.83 1.36
C ILE A 49 15.00 -9.31 1.34
N ARG A 50 14.75 -10.55 0.91
CA ARG A 50 13.41 -11.11 0.90
C ARG A 50 13.38 -12.62 1.10
N THR A 51 12.23 -13.08 1.58
CA THR A 51 11.75 -14.45 1.43
C THR A 51 10.84 -14.54 0.19
N ARG A 52 9.98 -15.55 0.13
CA ARG A 52 8.97 -15.67 -0.93
C ARG A 52 7.80 -14.69 -0.80
N THR A 53 7.46 -14.27 0.42
CA THR A 53 6.22 -13.52 0.69
C THR A 53 6.43 -12.23 1.45
N VAL A 54 7.62 -12.01 2.01
CA VAL A 54 7.99 -10.77 2.72
C VAL A 54 9.41 -10.36 2.38
N GLY A 55 9.68 -9.06 2.37
CA GLY A 55 10.99 -8.47 2.18
C GLY A 55 11.21 -7.23 3.03
N ARG A 56 12.42 -6.72 2.96
CA ARG A 56 12.86 -5.49 3.61
C ARG A 56 13.72 -4.69 2.65
N ILE A 57 13.43 -3.39 2.55
CA ILE A 57 14.31 -2.40 1.93
C ILE A 57 14.97 -1.63 3.05
N ALA A 58 16.30 -1.52 3.02
CA ALA A 58 17.05 -0.74 4.00
C ALA A 58 18.11 0.11 3.31
N ILE A 59 18.22 1.38 3.71
CA ILE A 59 19.32 2.27 3.36
C ILE A 59 20.27 2.31 4.55
N VAL A 60 21.57 2.05 4.32
CA VAL A 60 22.60 2.03 5.36
C VAL A 60 22.61 3.37 6.11
N ARG A 61 22.47 3.33 7.44
CA ARG A 61 22.35 4.51 8.33
C ARG A 61 21.19 5.46 7.98
N GLY A 62 20.25 5.02 7.15
CA GLY A 62 19.05 5.75 6.80
C GLY A 62 17.82 5.07 7.39
N TRP A 63 16.88 4.74 6.52
CA TRP A 63 15.60 4.15 6.87
C TRP A 63 15.53 2.68 6.48
N SER A 64 14.53 1.99 7.02
CA SER A 64 14.13 0.67 6.52
C SER A 64 12.63 0.50 6.59
N ILE A 65 12.08 -0.21 5.60
CA ILE A 65 10.66 -0.58 5.55
C ILE A 65 10.53 -2.07 5.26
N ASP A 66 9.62 -2.71 5.98
CA ASP A 66 9.21 -4.09 5.70
C ASP A 66 8.09 -4.07 4.66
N ALA A 67 8.08 -5.08 3.78
CA ALA A 67 7.11 -5.21 2.70
C ALA A 67 6.56 -6.63 2.61
N GLY A 68 5.25 -6.77 2.41
CA GLY A 68 4.62 -7.96 1.89
C GLY A 68 4.81 -8.06 0.38
N ILE A 69 4.88 -9.28 -0.17
CA ILE A 69 4.99 -9.53 -1.61
C ILE A 69 3.70 -10.23 -2.03
N THR A 70 2.98 -9.64 -2.99
CA THR A 70 1.73 -10.22 -3.48
C THR A 70 2.01 -11.49 -4.30
N PRO A 71 1.02 -12.39 -4.46
CA PRO A 71 1.12 -13.44 -5.47
C PRO A 71 1.45 -12.83 -6.85
N GLY A 72 2.34 -13.49 -7.61
CA GLY A 72 2.85 -12.99 -8.89
C GLY A 72 4.05 -12.04 -8.76
N GLU A 73 4.35 -11.53 -7.56
CA GLU A 73 5.50 -10.66 -7.26
C GLU A 73 5.54 -9.33 -8.03
N GLU A 74 4.44 -8.96 -8.70
CA GLU A 74 4.33 -7.71 -9.46
C GLU A 74 4.10 -6.50 -8.55
N GLU A 75 3.63 -6.73 -7.32
CA GLU A 75 3.33 -5.68 -6.34
C GLU A 75 3.86 -6.04 -4.96
N ILE A 76 4.06 -4.99 -4.16
CA ILE A 76 4.44 -5.08 -2.75
C ILE A 76 3.43 -4.29 -1.90
N GLU A 77 3.30 -4.73 -0.65
CA GLU A 77 2.44 -4.12 0.36
C GLU A 77 3.29 -3.54 1.48
N VAL A 78 3.00 -2.32 1.90
CA VAL A 78 3.61 -1.70 3.09
C VAL A 78 2.50 -1.15 3.99
N PHE A 79 2.70 -1.17 5.30
CA PHE A 79 1.74 -0.55 6.22
C PHE A 79 1.73 0.97 6.06
N ALA A 80 0.55 1.58 6.11
CA ALA A 80 0.38 3.02 5.98
C ALA A 80 1.17 3.79 7.05
N SER A 81 1.27 3.27 8.28
CA SER A 81 2.11 3.88 9.33
C SER A 81 3.59 3.85 8.97
N ASP A 82 4.11 2.72 8.47
CA ASP A 82 5.51 2.62 8.10
C ASP A 82 5.85 3.53 6.90
N PHE A 83 4.93 3.64 5.93
CA PHE A 83 5.05 4.57 4.82
C PHE A 83 5.07 6.03 5.29
N ALA A 84 4.24 6.39 6.27
CA ALA A 84 4.16 7.76 6.78
C ALA A 84 5.38 8.12 7.66
N GLU A 85 5.80 7.20 8.54
CA GLU A 85 6.72 7.47 9.65
C GLU A 85 8.17 7.08 9.35
N ARG A 86 8.40 5.99 8.60
CA ARG A 86 9.76 5.47 8.36
C ARG A 86 10.34 5.92 7.03
N LEU A 87 9.49 6.11 6.01
CA LEU A 87 9.94 6.55 4.71
C LEU A 87 10.18 8.07 4.72
N PRO A 88 11.40 8.55 4.41
CA PRO A 88 11.68 9.98 4.33
C PRO A 88 10.81 10.66 3.28
N GLU A 89 10.48 11.94 3.52
CA GLU A 89 9.65 12.72 2.61
C GLU A 89 10.23 12.80 1.19
N SER A 90 11.56 12.85 1.06
CA SER A 90 12.28 12.85 -0.23
C SER A 90 12.06 11.59 -1.07
N GLU A 91 11.62 10.49 -0.47
CA GLU A 91 11.33 9.24 -1.17
C GLU A 91 9.84 9.11 -1.54
N ARG A 92 8.94 9.90 -0.92
CA ARG A 92 7.49 9.72 -1.06
C ARG A 92 7.00 9.91 -2.49
N ALA A 93 7.49 10.93 -3.20
CA ALA A 93 7.10 11.19 -4.58
C ALA A 93 7.41 9.98 -5.49
N HIS A 94 8.63 9.44 -5.38
CA HIS A 94 9.03 8.22 -6.08
C HIS A 94 8.08 7.07 -5.78
N TRP A 95 7.80 6.79 -4.51
CA TRP A 95 6.88 5.71 -4.18
C TRP A 95 5.46 5.93 -4.71
N LEU A 96 4.94 7.16 -4.64
CA LEU A 96 3.61 7.49 -5.14
C LEU A 96 3.49 7.32 -6.66
N ASP A 97 4.55 7.57 -7.43
CA ASP A 97 4.58 7.28 -8.88
C ASP A 97 4.43 5.77 -9.17
N HIS A 98 4.82 4.93 -8.22
CA HIS A 98 4.66 3.48 -8.28
C HIS A 98 3.41 2.96 -7.56
N LEU A 99 2.50 3.82 -7.06
CA LEU A 99 1.27 3.38 -6.40
C LEU A 99 0.47 2.47 -7.33
N ALA A 100 0.09 1.30 -6.83
CA ALA A 100 -0.71 0.36 -7.59
C ALA A 100 -2.14 0.89 -7.70
N SER A 101 -2.66 0.96 -8.93
CA SER A 101 -4.03 1.42 -9.17
C SER A 101 -5.01 0.36 -8.65
N GLN A 102 -5.73 0.68 -7.57
CA GLN A 102 -6.85 -0.16 -7.14
C GLN A 102 -8.09 0.20 -7.96
N PRO A 103 -8.94 -0.78 -8.30
CA PRO A 103 -10.29 -0.48 -8.80
C PRO A 103 -10.98 0.43 -7.78
N SER A 104 -11.28 1.66 -8.20
CA SER A 104 -11.85 2.69 -7.34
C SER A 104 -12.87 3.49 -8.13
N SER A 105 -13.92 3.95 -7.44
CA SER A 105 -14.85 4.92 -8.01
C SER A 105 -14.18 6.30 -7.98
N ALA A 106 -13.81 6.81 -9.16
CA ALA A 106 -13.19 8.12 -9.29
C ALA A 106 -14.08 9.22 -8.73
N ASN A 107 -15.38 9.18 -9.04
CA ASN A 107 -16.36 10.14 -8.53
C ASN A 107 -16.45 10.11 -7.01
N PHE A 108 -16.52 8.92 -6.40
CA PHE A 108 -16.53 8.78 -4.94
C PHE A 108 -15.25 9.32 -4.28
N ALA A 109 -14.08 9.06 -4.88
CA ALA A 109 -12.80 9.59 -4.39
C ALA A 109 -12.75 11.13 -4.50
N LEU A 110 -13.21 11.68 -5.63
CA LEU A 110 -13.25 13.13 -5.88
C LEU A 110 -14.20 13.84 -4.89
N MET A 111 -15.36 13.27 -4.58
CA MET A 111 -16.27 13.84 -3.56
C MET A 111 -15.59 13.99 -2.20
N ARG A 112 -14.69 13.06 -1.84
CA ARG A 112 -13.97 13.12 -0.57
C ARG A 112 -12.84 14.15 -0.57
N LEU A 113 -12.10 14.27 -1.68
CA LEU A 113 -10.94 15.15 -1.82
C LEU A 113 -11.32 16.59 -2.16
N SER A 114 -12.38 16.76 -2.94
CA SER A 114 -12.86 18.01 -3.49
C SER A 114 -14.34 18.16 -3.15
N GLY A 115 -14.63 18.59 -1.91
CA GLY A 115 -15.99 18.70 -1.37
C GLY A 115 -16.96 19.63 -2.11
N ASN A 116 -16.53 20.26 -3.21
CA ASN A 116 -17.31 21.17 -4.07
C ASN A 116 -17.39 20.71 -5.53
N ALA A 117 -16.96 19.48 -5.87
CA ALA A 117 -17.09 19.00 -7.24
C ALA A 117 -18.58 18.79 -7.58
N CYS A 118 -19.10 19.56 -8.53
CA CYS A 118 -20.36 19.23 -9.18
C CYS A 118 -20.07 18.08 -10.16
N ILE A 119 -20.46 16.87 -9.76
CA ILE A 119 -20.28 15.65 -10.55
C ILE A 119 -21.66 15.28 -11.08
N ASP A 120 -21.79 15.27 -12.41
CA ASP A 120 -22.96 14.72 -13.09
C ASP A 120 -22.73 13.21 -13.28
N ASP A 121 -23.39 12.40 -12.45
CA ASP A 121 -23.28 10.93 -12.42
C ASP A 121 -24.60 10.26 -12.86
N GLY A 122 -25.47 11.01 -13.53
CA GLY A 122 -26.78 10.54 -14.00
C GLY A 122 -27.85 10.46 -12.91
N GLU A 123 -28.92 9.74 -13.22
CA GLU A 123 -30.08 9.58 -12.34
C GLU A 123 -29.81 8.52 -11.25
N PRO A 124 -30.36 8.69 -10.03
CA PRO A 124 -30.22 7.68 -8.98
C PRO A 124 -30.87 6.33 -9.37
N GLU A 125 -30.12 5.24 -9.21
CA GLU A 125 -30.61 3.87 -9.38
C GLU A 125 -30.68 3.13 -8.03
N ALA A 126 -31.56 2.13 -7.93
CA ALA A 126 -31.61 1.25 -6.77
C ALA A 126 -30.46 0.22 -6.81
N TRP A 127 -29.96 -0.17 -5.64
CA TRP A 127 -28.91 -1.18 -5.48
C TRP A 127 -29.31 -2.58 -5.98
#